data_AF-A0A848VK77-F1
#
_entry.id   AF-A0A848VK77-F1
#
_cell.length_a   1.000
_cell.length_b   1.000
_cell.length_c   1.000
_cell.angle_alpha   90.00
_cell.angle_beta   90.00
_cell.angle_gamma   90.00
#
_symmetry.space_group_name_H-M   'P 1'
#
loop_
_entity.id
_entity.type
_entity.pdbx_description
1 polymer ?
#
loop_
_entity_poly.entity_id
_entity_poly.type
_entity_poly.pdbx_seq_one_letter_code
_entity_poly.pdbx_strand_id
1 'polypeptide(L)'
;MIRFLPLVLLATLLVGCEPAEKAPQNEFVIETQLGAMTVRLYENTPLHAENFRKLVDEGYLNGTLFHRVIPRFMIQGGDPNSKDGNPLNNGLGGPDYRVPAEIRPEYFHKKGALAAARTPNPQKESSGSQFYIVTGRVYTDAELDQIEARY
;
A
#
# COMPACT_ATOMS: atom_id res chain seq x y z
N MET A 1 -61.03 -27.63 43.27
CA MET A 1 -59.58 -27.44 43.55
C MET A 1 -58.89 -27.04 42.25
N ILE A 2 -58.55 -25.75 42.11
CA ILE A 2 -57.92 -25.19 40.90
C ILE A 2 -56.41 -25.37 41.03
N ARG A 3 -55.78 -26.08 40.10
CA ARG A 3 -54.32 -26.27 40.03
C ARG A 3 -53.72 -25.22 39.09
N PHE A 4 -52.88 -24.34 39.62
CA PHE A 4 -52.03 -23.43 38.84
C PHE A 4 -50.81 -24.19 38.29
N LEU A 5 -50.53 -24.03 37.00
CA LEU A 5 -49.31 -24.52 36.32
C LEU A 5 -48.39 -23.32 36.09
N PRO A 6 -47.11 -23.32 36.53
CA PRO A 6 -46.21 -22.24 36.20
C PRO A 6 -45.61 -22.48 34.81
N LEU A 7 -45.83 -21.52 33.92
CA LEU A 7 -45.17 -21.44 32.61
C LEU A 7 -43.72 -21.01 32.83
N VAL A 8 -42.78 -21.95 32.76
CA VAL A 8 -41.34 -21.65 32.81
C VAL A 8 -40.91 -21.18 31.42
N LEU A 9 -40.66 -19.89 31.28
CA LEU A 9 -40.11 -19.28 30.08
C LEU A 9 -38.60 -19.57 30.02
N LEU A 10 -38.19 -20.55 29.23
CA LEU A 10 -36.78 -20.88 28.99
C LEU A 10 -36.18 -19.86 28.01
N ALA A 11 -35.46 -18.87 28.53
CA ALA A 11 -34.71 -17.92 27.72
C ALA A 11 -33.48 -18.61 27.10
N THR A 12 -33.56 -18.94 25.81
CA THR A 12 -32.42 -19.39 25.02
C THR A 12 -31.46 -18.21 24.81
N LEU A 13 -30.36 -18.19 25.57
CA LEU A 13 -29.20 -17.35 25.32
C LEU A 13 -28.55 -17.81 24.00
N LEU A 14 -28.90 -17.13 22.91
CA LEU A 14 -28.12 -17.18 21.67
C LEU A 14 -26.82 -16.42 21.92
N VAL A 15 -25.76 -17.14 22.30
CA VAL A 15 -24.40 -16.64 22.25
C VAL A 15 -24.04 -16.52 20.77
N GLY A 16 -24.29 -15.36 20.19
CA GLY A 16 -23.76 -14.98 18.89
C GLY A 16 -22.24 -14.87 19.02
N CYS A 17 -21.52 -15.78 18.39
CA CYS A 17 -20.10 -15.60 18.12
C CYS A 17 -20.02 -14.57 16.98
N GLU A 18 -19.79 -13.30 17.30
CA GLU A 18 -19.45 -12.30 16.30
C GLU A 18 -18.10 -12.71 15.68
N PRO A 19 -18.01 -12.90 14.35
CA PRO A 19 -16.72 -13.17 13.73
C PRO A 19 -15.82 -11.96 13.99
N ALA A 20 -14.72 -12.20 14.71
CA ALA A 20 -13.71 -11.19 14.96
C ALA A 20 -13.24 -10.63 13.61
N GLU A 21 -13.48 -9.34 13.36
CA GLU A 21 -12.98 -8.63 12.20
C GLU A 21 -11.45 -8.79 12.20
N LYS A 22 -10.94 -9.57 11.24
CA LYS A 22 -9.51 -9.82 11.12
C LYS A 22 -8.85 -8.48 10.83
N ALA A 23 -8.01 -7.99 11.75
CA ALA A 23 -7.30 -6.74 11.58
C ALA A 23 -6.62 -6.70 10.19
N PRO A 24 -6.67 -5.56 9.48
CA PRO A 24 -6.17 -5.48 8.12
C PRO A 24 -4.69 -5.88 8.09
N GLN A 25 -4.36 -6.85 7.23
CA GLN A 25 -2.98 -7.29 7.04
C GLN A 25 -2.17 -6.15 6.42
N ASN A 26 -1.43 -5.40 7.22
CA ASN A 26 -0.67 -4.23 6.77
C ASN A 26 0.81 -4.54 6.50
N GLU A 27 1.23 -5.79 6.66
CA GLU A 27 2.60 -6.23 6.40
C GLU A 27 2.64 -7.25 5.26
N PHE A 28 3.57 -7.02 4.33
CA PHE A 28 3.73 -7.79 3.10
C PHE A 28 5.20 -8.07 2.86
N VAL A 29 5.50 -9.16 2.15
CA VAL A 29 6.85 -9.49 1.71
C VAL A 29 6.90 -9.35 0.19
N ILE A 30 7.82 -8.51 -0.29
CA ILE A 30 8.17 -8.40 -1.71
C ILE A 30 9.34 -9.33 -1.95
N GLU A 31 9.08 -10.46 -2.58
CA GLU A 31 10.11 -11.42 -2.97
C GLU A 31 10.65 -11.10 -4.35
N THR A 32 11.97 -11.07 -4.46
CA THR A 32 12.67 -10.88 -5.73
C THR A 32 13.78 -11.92 -5.88
N GLN A 33 14.31 -12.05 -7.10
CA GLN A 33 15.50 -12.88 -7.35
C GLN A 33 16.74 -12.41 -6.58
N LEU A 34 16.74 -11.17 -6.06
CA LEU A 34 17.85 -10.59 -5.31
C LEU A 34 17.62 -10.60 -3.80
N GLY A 35 16.52 -11.19 -3.33
CA GLY A 35 16.16 -11.27 -1.92
C GLY A 35 14.78 -10.73 -1.62
N ALA A 36 14.37 -10.90 -0.36
CA ALA A 36 13.07 -10.49 0.15
C ALA A 36 13.16 -9.14 0.88
N MET A 37 12.10 -8.35 0.75
CA MET A 37 11.91 -7.09 1.49
C MET A 37 10.57 -7.12 2.21
N THR A 38 10.57 -6.94 3.52
CA THR A 38 9.33 -6.76 4.28
C THR A 38 8.91 -5.29 4.23
N VAL A 39 7.66 -5.03 3.86
CA VAL A 39 7.07 -3.69 3.81
C VAL A 39 5.85 -3.64 4.71
N ARG A 40 5.65 -2.48 5.35
CA ARG A 40 4.46 -2.20 6.15
C ARG A 40 3.75 -0.96 5.62
N LEU A 41 2.44 -1.05 5.45
CA LEU A 41 1.60 0.05 5.01
C LEU A 41 1.18 0.91 6.21
N TYR A 42 1.07 2.22 5.98
CA TYR A 42 0.56 3.14 7.00
C TYR A 42 -0.96 2.96 7.17
N GLU A 43 -1.44 3.11 8.41
CA GLU A 43 -2.86 2.94 8.73
C GLU A 43 -3.72 4.10 8.17
N ASN A 44 -3.17 5.33 8.15
CA ASN A 44 -3.90 6.53 7.72
C ASN A 44 -3.89 6.77 6.19
N THR A 45 -3.66 5.70 5.42
CA THR A 45 -3.75 5.65 3.95
C THR A 45 -4.63 4.46 3.51
N PRO A 46 -5.91 4.41 3.93
CA PRO A 46 -6.77 3.26 3.68
C PRO A 46 -6.98 2.95 2.20
N LEU A 47 -7.12 3.95 1.32
CA LEU A 47 -7.35 3.71 -0.11
C LEU A 47 -6.13 3.06 -0.77
N HIS A 48 -4.92 3.52 -0.43
CA HIS A 48 -3.70 2.90 -0.92
C HIS A 48 -3.48 1.51 -0.31
N ALA A 49 -3.81 1.33 0.98
CA ALA A 49 -3.66 0.04 1.65
C ALA A 49 -4.59 -1.03 1.09
N GLU A 50 -5.87 -0.67 0.87
CA GLU A 50 -6.86 -1.52 0.23
C GLU A 50 -6.44 -1.87 -1.21
N ASN A 51 -6.03 -0.87 -1.98
CA ASN A 51 -5.57 -1.08 -3.35
C ASN A 51 -4.34 -1.99 -3.41
N PHE A 52 -3.33 -1.77 -2.57
CA PHE A 52 -2.15 -2.61 -2.54
C PHE A 52 -2.49 -4.05 -2.16
N ARG A 53 -3.36 -4.25 -1.16
CA ARG A 53 -3.83 -5.58 -0.77
C ARG A 53 -4.55 -6.28 -1.91
N LYS A 54 -5.48 -5.59 -2.59
CA LYS A 54 -6.17 -6.12 -3.77
C LYS A 54 -5.17 -6.59 -4.84
N LEU A 55 -4.18 -5.77 -5.19
CA LEU A 55 -3.17 -6.13 -6.19
C LEU A 55 -2.33 -7.34 -5.77
N VAL A 56 -2.03 -7.49 -4.47
CA VAL A 56 -1.34 -8.66 -3.93
C VAL A 56 -2.22 -9.91 -4.01
N ASP A 57 -3.47 -9.82 -3.57
CA ASP A 57 -4.43 -10.92 -3.55
C ASP A 57 -4.74 -11.43 -4.97
N GLU A 58 -4.78 -10.53 -5.96
CA GLU A 58 -4.94 -10.85 -7.38
C GLU A 58 -3.64 -11.40 -8.03
N GLY A 59 -2.51 -11.40 -7.32
CA GLY A 59 -1.20 -11.74 -7.89
C GLY A 59 -0.73 -10.76 -8.97
N TYR A 60 -1.33 -9.57 -9.05
CA TYR A 60 -1.10 -8.58 -10.10
C TYR A 60 0.36 -8.15 -10.18
N LEU A 61 1.04 -8.02 -9.03
CA LEU A 61 2.43 -7.59 -8.95
C LEU A 61 3.44 -8.69 -9.33
N ASN A 62 3.01 -9.96 -9.39
CA ASN A 62 3.90 -11.08 -9.70
C ASN A 62 4.51 -10.95 -11.10
N GLY A 63 5.83 -11.11 -11.16
CA GLY A 63 6.61 -10.99 -12.39
C GLY A 63 6.86 -9.55 -12.87
N THR A 64 6.32 -8.53 -12.21
CA THR A 64 6.69 -7.14 -12.53
C THR A 64 8.15 -6.87 -12.16
N LEU A 65 8.81 -6.02 -12.94
CA LEU A 65 10.19 -5.62 -12.71
C LEU A 65 10.27 -4.28 -11.96
N PHE A 66 11.35 -4.10 -11.22
CA PHE A 66 11.84 -2.76 -10.87
C PHE A 66 12.46 -2.10 -12.10
N HIS A 67 11.62 -1.60 -13.00
CA HIS A 67 12.00 -1.13 -14.32
C HIS A 67 12.76 0.21 -14.32
N ARG A 68 12.74 0.96 -13.21
CA ARG A 68 13.45 2.24 -13.10
C ARG A 68 14.20 2.34 -11.78
N VAL A 69 15.53 2.41 -11.88
CA VAL A 69 16.46 2.45 -10.74
C VAL A 69 17.30 3.72 -10.85
N ILE A 70 17.17 4.63 -9.87
CA ILE A 70 17.97 5.86 -9.82
C ILE A 70 18.78 5.87 -8.51
N PRO A 71 20.11 5.79 -8.58
CA PRO A 71 20.97 5.79 -7.41
C PRO A 71 20.73 7.00 -6.51
N ARG A 72 20.64 6.76 -5.19
CA ARG A 72 20.41 7.78 -4.16
C ARG A 72 19.09 8.55 -4.32
N PHE A 73 18.12 7.95 -4.99
CA PHE A 73 16.77 8.48 -5.13
C PHE A 73 15.74 7.40 -4.82
N MET A 74 15.46 6.52 -5.77
CA MET A 74 14.45 5.47 -5.61
C MET A 74 14.63 4.32 -6.60
N ILE A 75 13.93 3.21 -6.32
CA ILE A 75 13.63 2.13 -7.27
C ILE A 75 12.12 2.07 -7.47
N GLN A 76 11.67 1.95 -8.71
CA GLN A 76 10.25 1.96 -9.09
C GLN A 76 9.86 0.68 -9.82
N GLY A 77 8.70 0.13 -9.45
CA GLY A 77 8.14 -1.13 -9.97
C GLY A 77 6.61 -1.10 -9.99
N GLY A 78 5.99 -2.28 -10.14
CA GLY A 78 4.53 -2.44 -10.18
C GLY A 78 3.87 -2.14 -11.53
N ASP A 79 4.68 -2.00 -12.60
CA ASP A 79 4.20 -1.82 -13.96
C ASP A 79 3.94 -3.19 -14.65
N PRO A 80 2.70 -3.50 -15.07
CA PRO A 80 2.39 -4.76 -15.75
C PRO A 80 3.09 -4.92 -17.11
N ASN A 81 3.41 -3.83 -17.81
CA ASN A 81 4.08 -3.93 -19.12
C ASN A 81 5.47 -4.54 -18.97
N SER A 82 6.14 -4.28 -17.85
CA SER A 82 7.47 -4.84 -17.57
C SER A 82 7.57 -6.36 -17.53
N LYS A 83 6.44 -7.08 -17.59
CA LYS A 83 6.38 -8.55 -17.69
C LYS A 83 6.66 -9.08 -19.10
N ASP A 84 6.47 -8.27 -20.14
CA ASP A 84 6.48 -8.71 -21.54
C ASP A 84 7.89 -8.79 -22.18
N GLY A 85 8.91 -8.31 -21.45
CA GLY A 85 10.30 -8.29 -21.91
C GLY A 85 10.65 -7.13 -22.86
N ASN A 86 9.72 -6.22 -23.16
CA ASN A 86 9.94 -5.04 -23.98
C ASN A 86 10.26 -3.82 -23.10
N PRO A 87 11.52 -3.40 -22.95
CA PRO A 87 11.85 -2.27 -22.09
C PRO A 87 11.30 -0.91 -22.59
N LEU A 88 10.85 -0.82 -23.84
CA LEU A 88 10.40 0.45 -24.44
C LEU A 88 9.04 0.93 -23.93
N ASN A 89 8.21 0.03 -23.39
CA ASN A 89 6.88 0.36 -22.84
C ASN A 89 6.85 0.37 -21.30
N ASN A 90 7.99 0.12 -20.65
CA ASN A 90 8.10 0.13 -19.20
C ASN A 90 7.79 1.51 -18.62
N GLY A 91 7.05 1.52 -17.51
CA GLY A 91 6.54 2.71 -16.84
C GLY A 91 5.24 3.25 -17.43
N LEU A 92 4.76 2.72 -18.56
CA LEU A 92 3.54 3.20 -19.24
C LEU A 92 2.29 2.36 -18.92
N GLY A 93 2.44 1.21 -18.28
CA GLY A 93 1.32 0.36 -17.92
C GLY A 93 0.69 0.69 -16.56
N GLY A 94 -0.41 0.01 -16.29
CA GLY A 94 -1.20 0.14 -15.07
C GLY A 94 -2.64 -0.30 -15.33
N PRO A 95 -3.46 -0.44 -14.28
CA PRO A 95 -4.88 -0.65 -14.45
C PRO A 95 -5.57 0.62 -14.94
N ASP A 96 -6.80 0.50 -15.44
CA ASP A 96 -7.60 1.62 -15.97
C ASP A 96 -8.25 2.47 -14.87
N TYR A 97 -7.52 2.68 -13.76
CA TYR A 97 -7.96 3.52 -12.65
C TYR A 97 -6.76 4.15 -11.94
N ARG A 98 -7.05 5.18 -11.14
CA ARG A 98 -6.10 5.85 -10.26
C ARG A 98 -6.58 5.79 -8.82
N VAL A 99 -5.66 5.94 -7.88
CA VAL A 99 -5.98 6.00 -6.45
C VAL A 99 -6.04 7.46 -6.00
N PRO A 100 -7.14 7.92 -5.35
CA PRO A 100 -7.21 9.27 -4.80
C PRO A 100 -6.06 9.59 -3.85
N ALA A 101 -5.63 10.85 -3.82
CA ALA A 101 -4.47 11.27 -3.04
C ALA A 101 -4.69 11.14 -1.52
N GLU A 102 -3.78 10.46 -0.82
CA GLU A 102 -3.75 10.34 0.65
C GLU A 102 -2.44 10.92 1.21
N ILE A 103 -2.18 12.20 0.92
CA ILE A 103 -0.95 12.88 1.31
C ILE A 103 -1.07 13.35 2.76
N ARG A 104 -0.14 12.89 3.61
CA ARG A 104 -0.09 13.19 5.05
C ARG A 104 1.23 13.89 5.40
N PRO A 105 1.24 15.03 6.10
CA PRO A 105 2.47 15.73 6.48
C PRO A 105 3.46 14.87 7.28
N GLU A 106 2.95 13.96 8.10
CA GLU A 106 3.74 13.04 8.92
C GLU A 106 4.42 11.90 8.11
N TYR A 107 3.99 11.66 6.87
CA TYR A 107 4.53 10.62 6.00
C TYR A 107 5.37 11.24 4.89
N PHE A 108 6.67 11.38 5.17
CA PHE A 108 7.64 11.92 4.22
C PHE A 108 8.56 10.83 3.65
N HIS A 109 9.21 11.17 2.54
CA HIS A 109 10.05 10.26 1.76
C HIS A 109 11.43 10.03 2.39
N LYS A 110 11.45 9.29 3.49
CA LYS A 110 12.69 8.78 4.11
C LYS A 110 13.18 7.51 3.41
N LYS A 111 14.47 7.18 3.58
CA LYS A 111 15.05 5.92 3.08
C LYS A 111 14.21 4.72 3.54
N GLY A 112 13.85 3.84 2.61
CA GLY A 112 13.00 2.67 2.84
C GLY A 112 11.49 2.95 2.75
N ALA A 113 11.04 4.20 2.58
CA ALA A 113 9.63 4.49 2.40
C ALA A 113 9.11 3.87 1.09
N LEU A 114 7.98 3.16 1.19
CA LEU A 114 7.17 2.69 0.07
C LEU A 114 6.12 3.76 -0.24
N ALA A 115 6.05 4.21 -1.49
CA ALA A 115 5.11 5.23 -1.93
C ALA A 115 4.54 4.91 -3.31
N ALA A 116 3.31 5.33 -3.57
CA ALA A 116 2.68 5.14 -4.87
C ALA A 116 3.27 6.14 -5.89
N ALA A 117 3.58 5.64 -7.09
CA ALA A 117 4.07 6.46 -8.18
C ALA A 117 2.93 7.30 -8.75
N ARG A 118 3.25 8.42 -9.39
CA ARG A 118 2.26 9.33 -9.95
C ARG A 118 2.81 10.12 -11.12
N THR A 119 1.96 10.31 -12.14
CA THR A 119 2.17 11.34 -13.17
C THR A 119 1.60 12.69 -12.72
N PRO A 120 2.17 13.84 -13.13
CA PRO A 120 1.59 15.15 -12.85
C PRO A 120 0.11 15.20 -13.24
N ASN A 121 -0.76 15.52 -12.28
CA ASN A 121 -2.19 15.73 -12.48
C ASN A 121 -2.74 16.64 -11.37
N PRO A 122 -3.79 17.45 -11.61
CA PRO A 122 -4.29 18.43 -10.64
C PRO A 122 -4.78 17.81 -9.33
N GLN A 123 -5.43 16.65 -9.41
CA GLN A 123 -6.01 15.91 -8.28
C GLN A 123 -4.95 15.19 -7.44
N LYS A 124 -3.71 15.15 -7.93
CA LYS A 124 -2.58 14.41 -7.35
C LYS A 124 -2.88 12.91 -7.16
N GLU A 125 -3.74 12.34 -7.98
CA GLU A 125 -4.07 10.92 -7.93
C GLU A 125 -2.88 10.05 -8.33
N SER A 126 -2.67 8.98 -7.59
CA SER A 126 -1.59 8.02 -7.78
C SER A 126 -1.89 7.05 -8.93
N SER A 127 -0.84 6.44 -9.48
CA SER A 127 -0.96 5.25 -10.31
C SER A 127 -1.74 4.17 -9.57
N GLY A 128 -2.57 3.42 -10.30
CA GLY A 128 -3.32 2.31 -9.73
C GLY A 128 -2.44 1.13 -9.28
N SER A 129 -1.22 0.95 -9.82
CA SER A 129 -0.36 -0.19 -9.44
C SER A 129 1.12 0.14 -9.25
N GLN A 130 1.62 1.20 -9.87
CA GLN A 130 3.05 1.50 -9.81
C GLN A 130 3.42 2.13 -8.46
N PHE A 131 4.56 1.72 -7.91
CA PHE A 131 5.09 2.18 -6.64
C PHE A 131 6.60 2.37 -6.72
N TYR A 132 7.17 3.08 -5.75
CA TYR A 132 8.61 3.18 -5.58
C TYR A 132 9.03 3.02 -4.13
N ILE A 133 10.26 2.55 -3.94
CA ILE A 133 10.95 2.45 -2.66
C ILE A 133 12.09 3.47 -2.66
N VAL A 134 12.10 4.35 -1.67
CA VAL A 134 13.14 5.38 -1.53
C VAL A 134 14.47 4.74 -1.16
N THR A 135 15.49 4.91 -2.00
CA THR A 135 16.87 4.44 -1.75
C THR A 135 17.80 5.57 -1.35
N GLY A 136 17.30 6.81 -1.34
CA GLY A 136 18.04 8.03 -1.01
C GLY A 136 18.79 8.01 0.32
N ARG A 137 19.51 9.11 0.59
CA ARG A 137 20.26 9.28 1.84
C ARG A 137 19.43 10.01 2.88
N VAL A 138 19.79 9.80 4.15
CA VAL A 138 19.32 10.63 5.25
C VAL A 138 20.02 11.97 5.15
N TYR A 139 19.26 13.05 5.23
CA TYR A 139 19.78 14.42 5.33
C TYR A 139 19.78 14.84 6.80
N THR A 140 20.77 15.63 7.18
CA THR A 140 20.78 16.34 8.47
C THR A 140 19.90 17.57 8.39
N ASP A 141 19.41 18.06 9.53
CA ASP A 141 18.61 19.30 9.59
C ASP A 141 19.37 20.47 8.95
N ALA A 142 20.67 20.61 9.23
CA ALA A 142 21.51 21.64 8.61
C ALA A 142 21.61 21.51 7.08
N GLU A 143 21.62 20.29 6.53
CA GLU A 143 21.57 20.10 5.08
C GLU A 143 20.20 20.44 4.50
N LEU A 144 19.11 20.13 5.22
CA LEU A 144 17.75 20.51 4.80
C LEU A 144 17.57 22.03 4.82
N ASP A 145 18.03 22.71 5.87
CA ASP A 145 18.00 24.17 5.98
C ASP A 145 18.74 24.83 4.81
N GLN A 146 19.90 24.29 4.44
CA GLN A 146 20.67 24.76 3.29
C GLN A 146 19.99 24.51 1.94
N ILE A 147 19.17 23.47 1.83
CA ILE A 147 18.40 23.18 0.62
C ILE A 147 17.19 24.12 0.55
N GLU A 148 16.47 24.30 1.66
CA GLU A 148 15.31 25.20 1.74
C GLU A 148 15.70 26.64 1.41
N ALA A 149 16.82 27.14 1.94
CA ALA A 149 17.32 28.49 1.64
C ALA A 149 17.67 28.75 0.16
N ARG A 150 17.69 27.71 -0.70
CA ARG A 150 17.96 27.83 -2.14
C ARG A 150 16.71 27.87 -3.00
N TYR A 151 15.52 27.66 -2.42
CA TYR A 151 14.22 27.70 -3.09
C TYR A 151 13.36 28.84 -2.54
#